data_AF-A0A1N5U9I1-F1
#
_entry.id   AF-A0A1N5U9I1-F1
#
_cell.length_a   1.000
_cell.length_b   1.000
_cell.length_c   1.000
_cell.angle_alpha   90.00
_cell.angle_beta   90.00
_cell.angle_gamma   90.00
#
_symmetry.space_group_name_H-M   'P 1'
#
loop_
_entity.id
_entity.type
_entity.pdbx_description
1 polymer ?
#
loop_
_entity_poly.entity_id
_entity_poly.type
_entity_poly.pdbx_seq_one_letter_code
_entity_poly.pdbx_strand_id
1 'polypeptide(L)'
;MASHQLIDAHLGVLARRLPSGTVDELADGLTETWRHHLAAGLPPADAARAAIAEFGTVDQITDAFVVHSPSRRTARMLLATGPLVGASWGATLVAAHAWSWPVPAPAAAVFGLTLLAVVASLITAATSRRSYRRARLGDAGGLGLVALDVAMVAAVLLVAPTLVWPMLVAVPVSLARIGLTLQSLPRARAH
;
A
#
# COMPACT_ATOMS: atom_id res chain seq x y z
N MET A 1 -14.63 -16.64 32.86
CA MET A 1 -13.50 -17.12 32.02
C MET A 1 -13.91 -17.30 30.56
N ALA A 2 -15.02 -18.00 30.24
CA ALA A 2 -15.48 -18.20 28.86
C ALA A 2 -15.73 -16.90 28.05
N SER A 3 -16.19 -15.83 28.70
CA SER A 3 -16.43 -14.52 28.07
C SER A 3 -15.14 -13.86 27.55
N HIS A 4 -14.09 -13.89 28.38
CA HIS A 4 -12.77 -13.37 27.99
C HIS A 4 -12.20 -14.18 26.82
N GLN A 5 -12.31 -15.51 26.88
CA GLN A 5 -11.86 -16.39 25.78
C GLN A 5 -12.56 -16.11 24.45
N LEU A 6 -13.84 -15.74 24.46
CA LEU A 6 -14.59 -15.38 23.25
C LEU A 6 -14.09 -14.07 22.63
N ILE A 7 -13.87 -13.05 23.46
CA ILE A 7 -13.34 -11.75 23.04
C ILE A 7 -11.88 -11.89 22.56
N ASP A 8 -11.04 -12.61 23.31
CA ASP A 8 -9.63 -12.85 22.98
C ASP A 8 -9.50 -13.65 21.67
N ALA A 9 -10.36 -14.64 21.46
CA ALA A 9 -10.38 -15.40 20.20
C ALA A 9 -10.77 -14.50 19.01
N HIS A 10 -11.75 -13.62 19.19
CA HIS A 10 -12.17 -12.67 18.16
C HIS A 10 -11.04 -11.68 17.81
N LEU A 11 -10.44 -11.06 18.82
CA LEU A 11 -9.29 -10.15 18.66
C LEU A 11 -8.07 -10.86 18.07
N GLY A 12 -7.81 -12.11 18.47
CA GLY A 12 -6.71 -12.90 17.91
C GLY A 12 -6.84 -13.14 16.40
N VAL A 13 -8.06 -13.26 15.88
CA VAL A 13 -8.29 -13.35 14.43
C VAL A 13 -8.08 -11.99 13.76
N LEU A 14 -8.56 -10.90 14.36
CA LEU A 14 -8.36 -9.54 13.86
C LEU A 14 -6.87 -9.14 13.86
N ALA A 15 -6.10 -9.53 14.87
CA ALA A 15 -4.66 -9.29 14.99
C ALA A 15 -3.85 -9.89 13.82
N ARG A 16 -4.35 -10.97 13.20
CA ARG A 16 -3.71 -11.55 12.01
C ARG A 16 -4.02 -10.77 10.73
N ARG A 17 -5.03 -9.90 10.75
CA ARG A 17 -5.58 -9.22 9.57
C ARG A 17 -5.41 -7.71 9.59
N LEU A 18 -5.26 -7.10 10.75
CA LEU A 18 -5.21 -5.65 10.97
C LEU A 18 -3.91 -5.23 11.69
N PRO A 19 -3.55 -3.94 11.65
CA PRO A 19 -2.44 -3.38 12.44
C PRO A 19 -2.66 -3.56 13.95
N SER A 20 -1.57 -3.67 14.72
CA SER A 20 -1.66 -3.79 16.18
C SER A 20 -2.39 -2.61 16.82
N GLY A 21 -2.04 -1.36 16.47
CA GLY A 21 -2.73 -0.18 17.04
C GLY A 21 -4.23 -0.15 16.74
N THR A 22 -4.66 -0.60 15.55
CA THR A 22 -6.09 -0.73 15.24
C THR A 22 -6.73 -1.85 16.06
N VAL A 23 -6.03 -2.95 16.30
CA VAL A 23 -6.54 -4.07 17.11
C VAL A 23 -6.63 -3.65 18.57
N ASP A 24 -5.71 -2.83 19.07
CA ASP A 24 -5.73 -2.28 20.42
C ASP A 24 -6.95 -1.34 20.59
N GLU A 25 -7.18 -0.42 19.64
CA GLU A 25 -8.40 0.42 19.63
C GLU A 25 -9.69 -0.41 19.56
N LEU A 26 -9.72 -1.46 18.75
CA LEU A 26 -10.85 -2.38 18.66
C LEU A 26 -11.04 -3.18 19.97
N ALA A 27 -9.96 -3.56 20.65
CA ALA A 27 -10.00 -4.26 21.93
C ALA A 27 -10.58 -3.37 23.04
N ASP A 28 -10.16 -2.11 23.08
CA ASP A 28 -10.67 -1.12 24.03
C ASP A 28 -12.17 -0.88 23.80
N GLY A 29 -12.57 -0.63 22.54
CA GLY A 29 -13.98 -0.42 22.20
C GLY A 29 -14.86 -1.65 22.48
N LEU A 30 -14.39 -2.85 22.15
CA LEU A 30 -15.13 -4.10 22.41
C LEU A 30 -15.27 -4.37 23.91
N THR A 31 -14.24 -4.01 24.71
CA THR A 31 -14.29 -4.10 26.17
C THR A 31 -15.32 -3.14 26.75
N GLU A 32 -15.40 -1.92 26.22
CA GLU A 32 -16.38 -0.92 26.65
C GLU A 32 -17.81 -1.36 26.33
N THR A 33 -18.07 -1.85 25.12
CA THR A 33 -19.38 -2.40 24.73
C THR A 33 -19.76 -3.61 25.61
N TRP A 34 -18.80 -4.48 25.92
CA TRP A 34 -19.04 -5.60 26.84
C TRP A 34 -19.43 -5.13 28.24
N ARG A 35 -18.74 -4.12 28.78
CA ARG A 35 -19.08 -3.51 30.09
C ARG A 35 -20.46 -2.87 30.08
N HIS A 36 -20.84 -2.23 28.98
CA HIS A 36 -22.18 -1.66 28.81
C HIS A 36 -23.27 -2.74 28.93
N HIS A 37 -23.11 -3.87 28.23
CA HIS A 37 -24.05 -4.99 28.29
C HIS A 37 -24.09 -5.66 29.68
N LEU A 38 -22.95 -5.75 30.37
CA LEU A 38 -22.93 -6.19 31.76
C LEU A 38 -23.72 -5.26 32.67
N ALA A 39 -23.55 -3.94 32.52
CA ALA A 39 -24.28 -2.94 33.30
C ALA A 39 -25.78 -2.98 33.02
N ALA A 40 -26.18 -3.38 31.81
CA ALA A 40 -27.57 -3.62 31.42
C ALA A 40 -28.15 -4.95 31.98
N GLY A 41 -27.37 -5.72 32.74
CA GLY A 41 -27.82 -6.94 33.43
C GLY A 41 -27.65 -8.23 32.64
N LEU A 42 -26.97 -8.20 31.48
CA LEU A 42 -26.71 -9.43 30.72
C LEU A 42 -25.68 -10.31 31.43
N PRO A 43 -25.88 -11.65 31.42
CA PRO A 43 -24.86 -12.58 31.87
C PRO A 43 -23.55 -12.41 31.07
N PRO A 44 -22.37 -12.62 31.66
CA PRO A 44 -21.09 -12.30 31.02
C PRO A 44 -20.86 -12.93 29.64
N ALA A 45 -21.37 -14.15 29.40
CA ALA A 45 -21.24 -14.82 28.11
C ALA A 45 -22.20 -14.26 27.05
N ASP A 46 -23.39 -13.83 27.48
CA ASP A 46 -24.38 -13.18 26.61
C ASP A 46 -23.94 -11.76 26.27
N ALA A 47 -23.40 -11.03 27.25
CA ALA A 47 -22.81 -9.71 27.05
C ALA A 47 -21.65 -9.75 26.03
N ALA A 48 -20.79 -10.77 26.07
CA ALA A 48 -19.69 -10.91 25.11
C ALA A 48 -20.21 -11.20 23.69
N ARG A 49 -21.25 -12.06 23.56
CA ARG A 49 -21.89 -12.31 22.27
C ARG A 49 -22.61 -11.08 21.73
N ALA A 50 -23.31 -10.33 22.59
CA ALA A 50 -23.97 -9.09 22.23
C ALA A 50 -22.95 -8.03 21.78
N ALA A 51 -21.86 -7.86 22.52
CA ALA A 51 -20.78 -6.94 22.16
C ALA A 51 -20.16 -7.30 20.79
N ILE A 52 -19.85 -8.57 20.53
CA ILE A 52 -19.33 -9.02 19.22
C ILE A 52 -20.36 -8.82 18.11
N ALA A 53 -21.63 -9.10 18.36
CA ALA A 53 -22.70 -8.91 17.37
C ALA A 53 -22.89 -7.43 17.01
N GLU A 54 -22.74 -6.53 17.99
CA GLU A 54 -22.82 -5.08 17.83
C GLU A 54 -21.59 -4.50 17.12
N PHE A 55 -20.38 -4.96 17.49
CA PHE A 55 -19.13 -4.54 16.84
C PHE A 55 -19.00 -5.05 15.40
N GLY A 56 -19.63 -6.19 15.10
CA GLY A 56 -19.60 -6.84 13.80
C GLY A 56 -18.64 -8.01 13.73
N THR A 57 -18.80 -8.79 12.67
CA THR A 57 -17.95 -9.97 12.44
C THR A 57 -16.55 -9.57 11.99
N VAL A 58 -15.58 -10.45 12.19
CA VAL A 58 -14.18 -10.26 11.74
C VAL A 58 -14.12 -9.86 10.26
N ASP A 59 -14.95 -10.49 9.41
CA ASP A 59 -14.99 -10.20 7.98
C ASP A 59 -15.57 -8.80 7.69
N GLN A 60 -16.65 -8.41 8.37
CA GLN A 60 -17.23 -7.06 8.23
C GLN A 60 -16.24 -5.97 8.64
N ILE A 61 -15.58 -6.14 9.79
CA ILE A 61 -14.58 -5.18 10.28
C ILE A 61 -13.40 -5.13 9.30
N THR A 62 -12.85 -6.28 8.90
CA THR A 62 -11.73 -6.32 7.95
C THR A 62 -12.09 -5.68 6.62
N ASP A 63 -13.26 -5.98 6.06
CA ASP A 63 -13.71 -5.45 4.79
C ASP A 63 -13.92 -3.93 4.85
N ALA A 64 -14.48 -3.40 5.95
CA ALA A 64 -14.62 -1.96 6.16
C ALA A 64 -13.25 -1.26 6.13
N PHE A 65 -12.26 -1.79 6.85
CA PHE A 65 -10.90 -1.26 6.85
C PHE A 65 -10.21 -1.35 5.49
N VAL A 66 -10.45 -2.43 4.71
CA VAL A 66 -9.87 -2.60 3.38
C VAL A 66 -10.52 -1.69 2.35
N VAL A 67 -11.86 -1.54 2.37
CA VAL A 67 -12.62 -0.68 1.45
C VAL A 67 -12.18 0.78 1.58
N HIS A 68 -11.89 1.23 2.81
CA HIS A 68 -11.41 2.58 3.07
C HIS A 68 -9.89 2.73 2.96
N SER A 69 -9.13 1.69 2.60
CA SER A 69 -7.67 1.79 2.51
C SER A 69 -7.22 2.71 1.35
N PRO A 70 -6.54 3.83 1.64
CA PRO A 70 -6.03 4.75 0.61
C PRO A 70 -5.07 4.06 -0.36
N SER A 71 -4.26 3.12 0.16
CA SER A 71 -3.22 2.39 -0.57
C SER A 71 -3.76 1.63 -1.79
N ARG A 72 -4.99 1.10 -1.73
CA ARG A 72 -5.60 0.40 -2.87
C ARG A 72 -5.97 1.35 -4.00
N ARG A 73 -6.49 2.54 -3.66
CA ARG A 73 -6.82 3.59 -4.64
C ARG A 73 -5.54 4.09 -5.31
N THR A 74 -4.51 4.36 -4.53
CA THR A 74 -3.18 4.76 -5.02
C THR A 74 -2.60 3.70 -5.94
N ALA A 75 -2.61 2.42 -5.53
CA ALA A 75 -2.08 1.33 -6.37
C ALA A 75 -2.79 1.22 -7.72
N ARG A 76 -4.13 1.36 -7.76
CA ARG A 76 -4.87 1.36 -9.04
C ARG A 76 -4.55 2.57 -9.90
N MET A 77 -4.43 3.75 -9.31
CA MET A 77 -4.05 4.97 -10.04
C MET A 77 -2.65 4.83 -10.66
N LEU A 78 -1.70 4.30 -9.88
CA LEU A 78 -0.33 4.04 -10.35
C LEU A 78 -0.28 3.02 -11.48
N LEU A 79 -1.04 1.92 -11.38
CA LEU A 79 -1.15 0.94 -12.46
C LEU A 79 -1.80 1.53 -13.71
N ALA A 80 -2.84 2.36 -13.56
CA ALA A 80 -3.53 3.00 -14.68
C ALA A 80 -2.64 4.02 -15.42
N THR A 81 -1.79 4.74 -14.68
CA THR A 81 -0.85 5.72 -15.25
C THR A 81 0.46 5.09 -15.72
N GLY A 82 0.77 3.86 -15.28
CA GLY A 82 1.98 3.11 -15.62
C GLY A 82 2.31 3.04 -17.11
N PRO A 83 1.36 2.66 -18.00
CA PRO A 83 1.60 2.58 -19.44
C PRO A 83 2.03 3.91 -20.07
N LEU A 84 1.44 5.03 -19.64
CA LEU A 84 1.80 6.36 -20.15
C LEU A 84 3.25 6.70 -19.79
N VAL A 85 3.63 6.48 -18.53
CA VAL A 85 5.00 6.75 -18.07
C VAL A 85 5.99 5.78 -18.74
N GLY A 86 5.63 4.50 -18.86
CA GLY A 86 6.43 3.49 -19.55
C GLY A 86 6.66 3.83 -21.02
N ALA A 87 5.63 4.30 -21.73
CA ALA A 87 5.76 4.75 -23.12
C ALA A 87 6.68 5.97 -23.25
N SER A 88 6.57 6.95 -22.32
CA SER A 88 7.42 8.14 -22.33
C SER A 88 8.90 7.80 -22.09
N TRP A 89 9.19 6.90 -21.15
CA TRP A 89 10.55 6.41 -20.89
C TRP A 89 11.05 5.51 -22.01
N GLY A 90 10.20 4.63 -22.56
CA GLY A 90 10.55 3.78 -23.69
C GLY A 90 10.97 4.60 -24.91
N ALA A 91 10.19 5.64 -25.27
CA ALA A 91 10.54 6.56 -26.34
C ALA A 91 11.87 7.29 -26.06
N THR A 92 12.10 7.69 -24.82
CA THR A 92 13.36 8.33 -24.38
C THR A 92 14.55 7.40 -24.54
N LEU A 93 14.47 6.17 -24.04
CA LEU A 93 15.55 5.19 -24.11
C LEU A 93 15.89 4.80 -25.55
N VAL A 94 14.87 4.67 -26.41
CA VAL A 94 15.04 4.39 -27.83
C VAL A 94 15.70 5.56 -28.55
N ALA A 95 15.17 6.78 -28.39
CA ALA A 95 15.73 7.97 -29.03
C ALA A 95 17.17 8.25 -28.58
N ALA A 96 17.46 8.07 -27.29
CA ALA A 96 18.78 8.31 -26.71
C ALA A 96 19.76 7.12 -26.86
N HIS A 97 19.36 6.06 -27.56
CA HIS A 97 20.17 4.85 -27.77
C HIS A 97 20.77 4.30 -26.47
N ALA A 98 19.92 4.10 -25.45
CA ALA A 98 20.35 3.79 -24.09
C ALA A 98 21.22 2.53 -23.94
N TRP A 99 21.20 1.63 -24.92
CA TRP A 99 22.11 0.47 -25.00
C TRP A 99 23.57 0.84 -25.22
N SER A 100 23.87 2.09 -25.61
CA SER A 100 25.23 2.61 -25.74
C SER A 100 25.73 3.33 -24.48
N TRP A 101 24.87 3.51 -23.47
CA TRP A 101 25.25 4.22 -22.26
C TRP A 101 26.24 3.39 -21.43
N PRO A 102 27.17 4.02 -20.70
CA PRO A 102 28.15 3.34 -19.85
C PRO A 102 27.52 2.84 -18.54
N VAL A 103 26.36 2.18 -18.62
CA VAL A 103 25.66 1.57 -17.48
C VAL A 103 26.05 0.09 -17.39
N PRO A 104 26.56 -0.39 -16.25
CA PRO A 104 26.85 -1.81 -16.07
C PRO A 104 25.57 -2.66 -16.26
N ALA A 105 25.66 -3.74 -17.03
CA ALA A 105 24.58 -4.72 -17.21
C ALA A 105 23.89 -5.17 -15.91
N PRO A 106 24.60 -5.46 -14.79
CA PRO A 106 23.93 -5.83 -13.55
C PRO A 106 23.06 -4.71 -12.97
N ALA A 107 23.44 -3.44 -13.14
CA ALA A 107 22.63 -2.32 -12.66
C ALA A 107 21.31 -2.21 -13.44
N ALA A 108 21.36 -2.38 -14.76
CA ALA A 108 20.17 -2.43 -15.61
C ALA A 108 19.26 -3.62 -15.26
N ALA A 109 19.84 -4.79 -14.99
CA ALA A 109 19.09 -5.98 -14.57
C ALA A 109 18.39 -5.78 -13.22
N VAL A 110 19.10 -5.22 -12.23
CA VAL A 110 18.53 -4.90 -10.90
C VAL A 110 17.38 -3.90 -11.04
N PHE A 111 17.54 -2.86 -11.87
CA PHE A 111 16.47 -1.91 -12.14
C PHE A 111 15.23 -2.60 -12.74
N GLY A 112 15.41 -3.44 -13.76
CA GLY A 112 14.32 -4.19 -14.39
C GLY A 112 13.61 -5.15 -13.43
N LEU A 113 14.36 -5.91 -12.64
CA LEU A 113 13.81 -6.81 -11.61
C LEU A 113 13.06 -6.05 -10.52
N THR A 114 13.58 -4.90 -10.09
CA THR A 114 12.93 -4.04 -9.10
C THR A 114 11.62 -3.50 -9.65
N LEU A 115 11.59 -3.07 -10.91
CA LEU A 115 10.35 -2.63 -11.57
C LEU A 115 9.30 -3.74 -11.61
N LEU A 116 9.69 -4.98 -11.96
CA LEU A 116 8.78 -6.13 -11.97
C LEU A 116 8.23 -6.42 -10.57
N ALA A 117 9.08 -6.39 -9.54
CA ALA A 117 8.67 -6.59 -8.15
C ALA A 117 7.69 -5.49 -7.69
N VAL A 118 7.96 -4.23 -8.05
CA VAL A 118 7.08 -3.09 -7.78
C VAL A 118 5.72 -3.29 -8.45
N VAL A 119 5.68 -3.62 -9.75
CA VAL A 119 4.42 -3.88 -10.46
C VAL A 119 3.64 -5.02 -9.83
N ALA A 120 4.30 -6.14 -9.49
CA ALA A 120 3.66 -7.27 -8.82
C ALA A 120 3.08 -6.88 -7.45
N SER A 121 3.79 -6.06 -6.67
CA SER A 121 3.32 -5.55 -5.39
C SER A 121 2.08 -4.66 -5.53
N LEU A 122 2.06 -3.77 -6.54
CA LEU A 122 0.93 -2.89 -6.84
C LEU A 122 -0.29 -3.69 -7.31
N ILE A 123 -0.10 -4.70 -8.16
CA ILE A 123 -1.19 -5.61 -8.59
C ILE A 123 -1.76 -6.35 -7.39
N THR A 124 -0.90 -6.86 -6.51
CA THR A 124 -1.30 -7.57 -5.29
C THR A 124 -2.13 -6.66 -4.37
N ALA A 125 -1.70 -5.40 -4.19
CA ALA A 125 -2.41 -4.41 -3.40
C ALA A 125 -3.76 -4.01 -4.04
N ALA A 126 -3.81 -3.84 -5.36
CA ALA A 126 -5.02 -3.47 -6.10
C ALA A 126 -6.10 -4.56 -6.05
N THR A 127 -5.70 -5.83 -6.05
CA THR A 127 -6.58 -7.01 -6.11
C THR A 127 -6.95 -7.57 -4.74
N SER A 128 -6.18 -7.28 -3.69
CA SER A 128 -6.45 -7.78 -2.35
C SER A 128 -7.72 -7.19 -1.75
N ARG A 129 -8.63 -8.07 -1.30
CA ARG A 129 -9.88 -7.70 -0.61
C ARG A 129 -9.90 -8.04 0.88
N ARG A 130 -9.05 -8.98 1.33
CA ARG A 130 -9.15 -9.59 2.68
C ARG A 130 -7.91 -9.48 3.56
N SER A 131 -6.87 -8.78 3.10
CA SER A 131 -5.60 -8.72 3.83
C SER A 131 -5.02 -7.31 3.79
N TYR A 132 -5.06 -6.64 4.95
CA TYR A 132 -4.43 -5.33 5.13
C TYR A 132 -2.92 -5.38 4.87
N ARG A 133 -2.23 -6.46 5.28
CA ARG A 133 -0.80 -6.68 4.97
C ARG A 133 -0.53 -6.60 3.46
N ARG A 134 -1.42 -7.16 2.63
CA ARG A 134 -1.29 -7.08 1.18
C ARG A 134 -1.68 -5.70 0.63
N ALA A 135 -2.57 -4.96 1.29
CA ALA A 135 -2.84 -3.57 0.94
C ALA A 135 -1.61 -2.67 1.21
N ARG A 136 -0.84 -2.93 2.28
CA ARG A 136 0.40 -2.21 2.62
C ARG A 136 1.56 -2.46 1.63
N LEU A 137 1.50 -3.54 0.84
CA LEU A 137 2.39 -3.71 -0.31
C LEU A 137 2.21 -2.59 -1.34
N GLY A 138 1.05 -1.93 -1.36
CA GLY A 138 0.82 -0.76 -2.20
C GLY A 138 1.70 0.43 -1.81
N ASP A 139 1.94 0.63 -0.52
CA ASP A 139 2.82 1.70 -0.02
C ASP A 139 4.29 1.40 -0.37
N ALA A 140 4.72 0.15 -0.15
CA ALA A 140 6.05 -0.31 -0.54
C ALA A 140 6.27 -0.24 -2.06
N GLY A 141 5.26 -0.66 -2.84
CA GLY A 141 5.27 -0.54 -4.30
C GLY A 141 5.32 0.91 -4.77
N GLY A 142 4.56 1.81 -4.12
CA GLY A 142 4.60 3.25 -4.39
C GLY A 142 5.99 3.85 -4.12
N LEU A 143 6.60 3.54 -2.97
CA LEU A 143 7.96 3.98 -2.64
C LEU A 143 9.00 3.42 -3.60
N GLY A 144 8.88 2.13 -3.96
CA GLY A 144 9.74 1.51 -4.96
C GLY A 144 9.62 2.19 -6.33
N LEU A 145 8.41 2.58 -6.74
CA LEU A 145 8.18 3.32 -7.97
C LEU A 145 8.82 4.71 -7.94
N VAL A 146 8.72 5.43 -6.82
CA VAL A 146 9.41 6.71 -6.62
C VAL A 146 10.93 6.55 -6.72
N ALA A 147 11.50 5.52 -6.09
CA ALA A 147 12.93 5.25 -6.17
C ALA A 147 13.39 4.95 -7.61
N LEU A 148 12.61 4.18 -8.37
CA LEU A 148 12.87 3.91 -9.78
C LEU A 148 12.79 5.17 -10.64
N ASP A 149 11.80 6.04 -10.41
CA ASP A 149 11.69 7.31 -11.14
C ASP A 149 12.87 8.24 -10.86
N VAL A 150 13.27 8.37 -9.59
CA VAL A 150 14.45 9.16 -9.22
C VAL A 150 15.72 8.59 -9.86
N ALA A 151 15.89 7.27 -9.80
CA ALA A 151 17.04 6.61 -10.42
C ALA A 151 17.08 6.83 -11.95
N MET A 152 15.93 6.81 -12.62
CA MET A 152 15.84 7.02 -14.05
C MET A 152 16.15 8.47 -14.45
N VAL A 153 15.61 9.44 -13.70
CA VAL A 153 15.94 10.87 -13.90
C VAL A 153 17.43 11.11 -13.64
N ALA A 154 17.99 10.54 -12.58
CA ALA A 154 19.42 10.65 -12.29
C ALA A 154 20.28 10.02 -13.40
N ALA A 155 19.89 8.86 -13.93
CA ALA A 155 20.60 8.21 -15.03
C ALA A 155 20.64 9.11 -16.28
N VAL A 156 19.51 9.75 -16.64
CA VAL A 156 19.50 10.72 -17.75
C VAL A 156 20.45 11.89 -17.47
N LEU A 157 20.39 12.48 -16.27
CA LEU A 157 21.18 13.67 -15.95
C LEU A 157 22.69 13.41 -15.88
N LEU A 158 23.09 12.22 -15.46
CA LEU A 158 24.50 11.89 -15.19
C LEU A 158 25.16 11.07 -16.30
N VAL A 159 24.38 10.32 -17.07
CA VAL A 159 24.90 9.29 -17.98
C VAL A 159 24.50 9.54 -19.44
N ALA A 160 23.40 10.24 -19.71
CA ALA A 160 22.98 10.45 -21.08
C ALA A 160 23.98 11.38 -21.81
N PRO A 161 24.56 10.95 -22.95
CA PRO A 161 25.55 11.74 -23.67
C PRO A 161 24.91 12.93 -24.41
N THR A 162 23.61 12.84 -24.71
CA THR A 162 22.86 13.83 -25.48
C THR A 162 21.43 13.93 -24.96
N LEU A 163 20.94 15.17 -24.84
CA LEU A 163 19.54 15.43 -24.53
C LEU A 163 18.67 15.20 -25.77
N VAL A 164 17.62 14.39 -25.63
CA VAL A 164 16.64 14.14 -26.71
C VAL A 164 15.27 14.68 -26.31
N TRP A 165 14.49 15.14 -27.28
CA TRP A 165 13.19 15.78 -27.01
C TRP A 165 12.23 14.96 -26.14
N PRO A 166 12.17 13.59 -26.20
CA PRO A 166 11.29 12.83 -25.33
C PRO A 166 11.61 12.98 -23.84
N MET A 167 12.86 13.31 -23.48
CA MET A 167 13.25 13.57 -22.09
C MET A 167 12.49 14.76 -21.50
N LEU A 168 12.15 15.76 -22.31
CA LEU A 168 11.37 16.93 -21.90
C LEU A 168 9.93 16.56 -21.50
N VAL A 169 9.44 15.38 -21.89
CA VAL A 169 8.12 14.87 -21.50
C VAL A 169 8.26 13.85 -20.37
N ALA A 170 9.22 12.91 -20.49
CA ALA A 170 9.39 11.82 -19.52
C ALA A 170 9.77 12.33 -18.11
N VAL A 171 10.63 13.35 -18.02
CA VAL A 171 11.06 13.90 -16.73
C VAL A 171 9.89 14.58 -15.99
N PRO A 172 9.14 15.53 -16.59
CA PRO A 172 7.98 16.12 -15.92
C PRO A 172 6.90 15.11 -15.55
N VAL A 173 6.63 14.13 -16.42
CA VAL A 173 5.65 13.07 -16.14
C VAL A 173 6.08 12.24 -14.92
N SER A 174 7.37 11.93 -14.80
CA SER A 174 7.91 11.20 -13.64
C SER A 174 7.87 12.05 -12.37
N LEU A 175 8.22 13.33 -12.44
CA LEU A 175 8.13 14.26 -11.30
C LEU A 175 6.70 14.43 -10.80
N ALA A 176 5.73 14.56 -11.72
CA ALA A 176 4.31 14.62 -11.39
C ALA A 176 3.86 13.32 -10.70
N ARG A 177 4.27 12.15 -11.23
CA ARG A 177 3.99 10.85 -10.60
C ARG A 177 4.60 10.74 -9.21
N ILE A 178 5.85 11.16 -9.01
CA ILE A 178 6.50 11.18 -7.70
C ILE A 178 5.69 12.05 -6.72
N GLY A 179 5.36 13.29 -7.10
CA GLY A 179 4.60 14.20 -6.26
C GLY A 179 3.24 13.64 -5.84
N LEU A 180 2.47 13.11 -6.79
CA LEU A 180 1.17 12.49 -6.53
C LEU A 180 1.28 11.23 -5.67
N THR A 181 2.34 10.44 -5.86
CA THR A 181 2.58 9.23 -5.05
C THR A 181 2.92 9.61 -3.61
N LEU A 182 3.81 10.58 -3.40
CA LEU A 182 4.18 11.04 -2.06
C LEU A 182 3.00 11.71 -1.33
N GLN A 183 2.13 12.43 -2.04
CA GLN A 183 0.92 13.02 -1.45
C GLN A 183 -0.14 11.99 -1.03
N SER A 184 -0.17 10.84 -1.72
CA SER A 184 -1.17 9.80 -1.50
C SER A 184 -0.71 8.70 -0.55
N LEU A 185 0.59 8.61 -0.28
CA LEU A 185 1.08 7.85 0.86
C LEU A 185 0.52 8.49 2.14
N PRO A 186 -0.05 7.71 3.08
CA PRO A 186 -0.45 8.25 4.35
C PRO A 186 0.78 8.92 4.94
N ARG A 187 0.73 10.25 5.09
CA ARG A 187 1.77 11.00 5.81
C ARG A 187 2.03 10.19 7.06
N ALA A 188 3.23 9.67 7.23
CA ALA A 188 3.64 9.10 8.49
C ALA A 188 3.39 10.22 9.50
N ARG A 189 2.25 10.15 10.19
CA ARG A 189 1.92 11.06 11.27
C ARG A 189 2.96 10.68 12.31
N ALA A 190 4.00 11.49 12.35
CA ALA A 190 4.82 11.61 13.52
C ALA A 190 3.88 11.89 14.69
N HIS A 191 4.15 11.18 15.78
CA HIS A 191 3.49 11.21 17.09
C HIS A 191 2.33 10.24 17.25
#